data_AF-A0A7Z2VUH1-F1
#
_entry.id   AF-A0A7Z2VUH1-F1
#
_cell.length_a   1.000
_cell.length_b   1.000
_cell.length_c   1.000
_cell.angle_alpha   90.00
_cell.angle_beta   90.00
_cell.angle_gamma   90.00
#
_symmetry.space_group_name_H-M   'P 1'
#
loop_
_entity.id
_entity.type
_entity.pdbx_description
1 polymer ?
#
loop_
_entity_poly.entity_id
_entity_poly.type
_entity_poly.pdbx_seq_one_letter_code
_entity_poly.pdbx_strand_id
1 'polypeptide(L)'
;MAIQTRQYEGFDGIKKFDGFDTFAIEEHDDAVNELRVLRHAFEERIAHWLTEAGREDLLTSAMRAGALGSGKRMRPLLLMLVARDLGCSSPALIDVACAVEMVHAASLVLDDMPCMDNAQLRRGQPTIHVQFGEDVAILSSIALLSRAFGILAAAQDIPATVRNRLVAKLAETIGTQGLVKGQFLDLHGGRATVDDIATTNELKTGVLLGVAVDMAAIIAQADDEVAASLRAFALAAGHAFQIRDDFQDTPGNDSAVTGKDTGKDIGKATLINTVGRDEARRQLAAHLAEADRCLDAALGQRRRTRRFIEGLFGGGADGRAFGSPLRVHN
;
A
#
# COMPACT_ATOMS: atom_id res chain seq x y z
N MET A 1 -7.48 -39.26 -25.30
CA MET A 1 -7.49 -37.84 -25.70
C MET A 1 -6.37 -37.18 -24.90
N ALA A 2 -5.22 -36.99 -25.53
CA ALA A 2 -3.96 -36.66 -24.84
C ALA A 2 -3.95 -35.19 -24.40
N ILE A 3 -3.67 -34.95 -23.13
CA ILE A 3 -3.45 -33.61 -22.56
C ILE A 3 -2.05 -33.18 -22.96
N GLN A 4 -1.96 -32.16 -23.79
CA GLN A 4 -0.69 -31.60 -24.27
C GLN A 4 -0.10 -30.72 -23.15
N THR A 5 0.81 -31.28 -22.36
CA THR A 5 1.67 -30.53 -21.44
C THR A 5 2.56 -29.58 -22.24
N ARG A 6 2.23 -28.29 -22.27
CA ARG A 6 3.18 -27.26 -22.69
C ARG A 6 4.22 -27.10 -21.59
N GLN A 7 5.46 -27.44 -21.91
CA GLN A 7 6.63 -27.04 -21.13
C GLN A 7 6.73 -25.52 -21.17
N TYR A 8 6.65 -24.88 -20.01
CA TYR A 8 7.02 -23.48 -19.86
C TYR A 8 8.56 -23.43 -19.87
N GLU A 9 9.13 -23.01 -21.00
CA GLU A 9 10.54 -22.63 -21.09
C GLU A 9 10.77 -21.33 -20.31
N GLY A 10 11.91 -21.28 -19.63
CA GLY A 10 12.25 -20.28 -18.61
C GLY A 10 12.13 -18.83 -19.08
N PHE A 11 11.48 -18.01 -18.25
CA PHE A 11 11.52 -16.56 -18.32
C PHE A 11 12.85 -16.06 -17.72
N ASP A 12 13.92 -16.22 -18.47
CA ASP A 12 15.22 -15.60 -18.16
C ASP A 12 15.22 -14.19 -18.77
N GLY A 13 14.74 -13.22 -17.99
CA GLY A 13 14.52 -11.87 -18.51
C GLY A 13 13.88 -10.88 -17.53
N ILE A 14 14.26 -10.91 -16.26
CA ILE A 14 13.89 -9.83 -15.33
C ILE A 14 14.72 -8.60 -15.70
N LYS A 15 14.18 -7.74 -16.58
CA LYS A 15 14.63 -6.35 -16.66
C LYS A 15 14.29 -5.71 -15.31
N LYS A 16 15.33 -5.42 -14.52
CA LYS A 16 15.25 -4.58 -13.33
C LYS A 16 14.55 -3.27 -13.69
N PHE A 17 13.32 -3.11 -13.25
CA PHE A 17 12.63 -1.83 -13.17
C PHE A 17 12.42 -1.54 -11.68
N ASP A 18 13.50 -1.15 -11.02
CA ASP A 18 13.44 -0.57 -9.68
C ASP A 18 13.11 0.91 -9.83
N GLY A 19 11.85 1.27 -9.56
CA GLY A 19 11.43 2.68 -9.37
C GLY A 19 12.04 3.36 -8.14
N PHE A 20 13.15 2.83 -7.63
CA PHE A 20 14.00 3.36 -6.57
C PHE A 20 15.40 3.74 -7.09
N ASP A 21 15.78 3.40 -8.33
CA ASP A 21 17.13 3.70 -8.86
C ASP A 21 17.35 5.19 -9.25
N THR A 22 16.40 6.08 -8.93
CA THR A 22 16.59 7.55 -9.05
C THR A 22 16.94 8.25 -7.74
N PHE A 23 17.19 7.51 -6.66
CA PHE A 23 17.85 8.08 -5.48
C PHE A 23 19.36 8.17 -5.73
N ALA A 24 19.82 9.25 -6.36
CA ALA A 24 21.20 9.70 -6.19
C ALA A 24 21.35 10.28 -4.77
N ILE A 25 21.28 9.41 -3.77
CA ILE A 25 21.58 9.72 -2.38
C ILE A 25 22.75 8.83 -2.02
N GLU A 26 23.88 9.47 -1.67
CA GLU A 26 25.15 8.81 -1.38
C GLU A 26 24.98 7.62 -0.43
N GLU A 27 25.70 6.52 -0.70
CA GLU A 27 25.63 5.20 -0.03
C GLU A 27 25.97 5.18 1.47
N HIS A 28 25.98 6.34 2.16
CA HIS A 28 26.40 6.51 3.54
C HIS A 28 25.29 6.90 4.54
N ASP A 29 24.00 6.81 4.17
CA ASP A 29 22.90 7.02 5.14
C ASP A 29 22.42 5.69 5.75
N ASP A 30 22.74 5.48 7.03
CA ASP A 30 22.29 4.33 7.84
C ASP A 30 20.77 4.08 7.75
N ALA A 31 19.96 5.13 7.53
CA ALA A 31 18.52 5.02 7.38
C ALA A 31 18.08 4.36 6.06
N VAL A 32 18.78 4.68 4.97
CA VAL A 32 18.53 4.06 3.64
C VAL A 32 18.92 2.58 3.70
N ASN A 33 19.98 2.25 4.44
CA ASN A 33 20.36 0.86 4.67
C ASN A 33 19.32 0.12 5.52
N GLU A 34 18.81 0.72 6.60
CA GLU A 34 17.75 0.12 7.44
C GLU A 34 16.48 -0.19 6.63
N LEU A 35 16.02 0.75 5.79
CA LEU A 35 14.84 0.55 4.95
C LEU A 35 15.03 -0.58 3.93
N ARG A 36 16.23 -0.67 3.33
CA ARG A 36 16.56 -1.73 2.36
C ARG A 36 16.56 -3.09 3.03
N VAL A 37 17.17 -3.20 4.21
CA VAL A 37 17.20 -4.43 5.02
C VAL A 37 15.78 -4.83 5.43
N LEU A 38 14.97 -3.88 5.90
CA LEU A 38 13.58 -4.11 6.26
C LEU A 38 12.73 -4.61 5.08
N ARG A 39 12.87 -3.96 3.92
CA ARG A 39 12.17 -4.36 2.70
C ARG A 39 12.60 -5.76 2.28
N HIS A 40 13.89 -6.05 2.28
CA HIS A 40 14.40 -7.37 1.89
C HIS A 40 13.87 -8.47 2.82
N ALA A 41 13.98 -8.28 4.14
CA ALA A 41 13.45 -9.23 5.11
C ALA A 41 11.94 -9.45 4.92
N PHE A 42 11.18 -8.38 4.65
CA PHE A 42 9.76 -8.47 4.35
C PHE A 42 9.47 -9.31 3.10
N GLU A 43 10.18 -9.05 1.99
CA GLU A 43 10.00 -9.80 0.72
C GLU A 43 10.31 -11.29 0.92
N GLU A 44 11.38 -11.63 1.64
CA GLU A 44 11.69 -13.01 2.00
C GLU A 44 10.58 -13.65 2.83
N ARG A 45 10.05 -12.92 3.82
CA ARG A 45 9.04 -13.43 4.73
C ARG A 45 7.70 -13.64 4.04
N ILE A 46 7.24 -12.70 3.22
CA ILE A 46 5.99 -12.88 2.47
C ILE A 46 6.13 -14.00 1.43
N ALA A 47 7.29 -14.13 0.78
CA ALA A 47 7.55 -15.25 -0.13
C ALA A 47 7.57 -16.60 0.59
N HIS A 48 8.11 -16.67 1.81
CA HIS A 48 8.04 -17.85 2.66
C HIS A 48 6.58 -18.20 2.99
N TRP A 49 5.78 -17.22 3.40
CA TRP A 49 4.36 -17.42 3.63
C TRP A 49 3.58 -17.80 2.39
N LEU A 50 4.08 -17.59 1.18
CA LEU A 50 3.40 -18.00 -0.06
C LEU A 50 4.04 -19.23 -0.70
N THR A 51 4.86 -19.95 0.05
CA THR A 51 5.34 -21.28 -0.32
C THR A 51 4.47 -22.32 0.38
N GLU A 52 3.97 -23.32 -0.35
CA GLU A 52 3.37 -24.52 0.24
C GLU A 52 4.32 -25.71 0.12
N ALA A 53 4.29 -26.60 1.10
CA ALA A 53 5.06 -27.84 1.09
C ALA A 53 4.37 -28.86 0.16
N GLY A 54 4.71 -28.83 -1.12
CA GLY A 54 4.10 -29.66 -2.17
C GLY A 54 4.11 -28.93 -3.50
N ARG A 55 4.03 -29.66 -4.63
CA ARG A 55 4.14 -29.12 -6.00
C ARG A 55 3.40 -27.78 -6.17
N GLU A 56 4.11 -26.79 -6.72
CA GLU A 56 3.55 -25.49 -7.09
C GLU A 56 2.42 -25.68 -8.11
N ASP A 57 1.21 -25.38 -7.69
CA ASP A 57 0.01 -25.42 -8.53
C ASP A 57 -0.32 -24.02 -9.08
N LEU A 58 -1.33 -23.96 -9.96
CA LEU A 58 -1.76 -22.70 -10.58
C LEU A 58 -2.25 -21.68 -9.55
N LEU A 59 -2.91 -22.14 -8.48
CA LEU A 59 -3.42 -21.28 -7.42
C LEU A 59 -2.27 -20.61 -6.66
N THR A 60 -1.28 -21.40 -6.22
CA THR A 60 -0.08 -20.91 -5.53
C THR A 60 0.70 -19.95 -6.42
N SER A 61 0.84 -20.27 -7.71
CA SER A 61 1.49 -19.40 -8.70
C SER A 61 0.80 -18.05 -8.81
N ALA A 62 -0.54 -18.03 -8.89
CA ALA A 62 -1.32 -16.78 -8.97
C ALA A 62 -1.23 -15.95 -7.69
N MET A 63 -1.29 -16.58 -6.51
CA MET A 63 -1.10 -15.88 -5.23
C MET A 63 0.28 -15.20 -5.16
N ARG A 64 1.33 -15.92 -5.57
CA ARG A 64 2.70 -15.41 -5.62
C ARG A 64 2.83 -14.28 -6.63
N ALA A 65 2.30 -14.43 -7.84
CA ALA A 65 2.32 -13.38 -8.86
C ALA A 65 1.62 -12.10 -8.38
N GLY A 66 0.46 -12.23 -7.73
CA GLY A 66 -0.30 -11.09 -7.21
C GLY A 66 0.39 -10.37 -6.04
N ALA A 67 1.00 -11.11 -5.11
CA ALA A 67 1.57 -10.53 -3.89
C ALA A 67 3.07 -10.16 -4.02
N LEU A 68 3.86 -10.93 -4.76
CA LEU A 68 5.31 -10.73 -4.94
C LEU A 68 5.66 -9.85 -6.14
N GLY A 69 4.67 -9.42 -6.93
CA GLY A 69 4.87 -8.47 -8.02
C GLY A 69 5.51 -7.16 -7.55
N SER A 70 6.10 -6.41 -8.50
CA SER A 70 6.76 -5.13 -8.22
C SER A 70 5.84 -4.17 -7.47
N GLY A 71 6.33 -3.49 -6.45
CA GLY A 71 5.53 -2.58 -5.63
C GLY A 71 6.37 -1.74 -4.69
N LYS A 72 5.86 -0.57 -4.29
CA LYS A 72 6.56 0.36 -3.37
C LYS A 72 6.64 -0.16 -1.92
N ARG A 73 5.88 -1.22 -1.58
CA ARG A 73 5.78 -1.82 -0.23
C ARG A 73 5.54 -0.80 0.89
N MET A 74 4.77 0.23 0.59
CA MET A 74 4.59 1.37 1.49
C MET A 74 3.89 0.96 2.80
N ARG A 75 2.82 0.18 2.73
CA ARG A 75 2.00 -0.26 3.87
C ARG A 75 2.80 -1.13 4.85
N PRO A 76 3.47 -2.22 4.43
CA PRO A 76 4.24 -3.05 5.34
C PRO A 76 5.43 -2.31 5.95
N LEU A 77 6.13 -1.49 5.16
CA LEU A 77 7.23 -0.67 5.69
C LEU A 77 6.74 0.33 6.74
N LEU A 78 5.65 1.06 6.45
CA LEU A 78 5.07 2.02 7.40
C LEU A 78 4.68 1.35 8.71
N LEU A 79 4.00 0.19 8.65
CA LEU A 79 3.61 -0.58 9.83
C LEU A 79 4.83 -0.93 10.69
N MET A 80 5.85 -1.52 10.07
CA MET A 80 7.06 -1.95 10.78
C MET A 80 7.82 -0.77 11.40
N LEU A 81 7.93 0.36 10.69
CA LEU A 81 8.64 1.55 11.17
C LEU A 81 7.89 2.21 12.34
N VAL A 82 6.58 2.38 12.24
CA VAL A 82 5.75 2.93 13.33
C VAL A 82 5.85 2.04 14.56
N ALA A 83 5.69 0.74 14.41
CA ALA A 83 5.77 -0.20 15.53
C ALA A 83 7.15 -0.17 16.20
N ARG A 84 8.23 -0.12 15.41
CA ARG A 84 9.61 0.00 15.92
C ARG A 84 9.86 1.32 16.63
N ASP A 85 9.33 2.43 16.11
CA ASP A 85 9.41 3.71 16.81
C ASP A 85 8.62 3.65 18.13
N LEU A 86 7.48 2.98 18.19
CA LEU A 86 6.78 2.70 19.46
C LEU A 86 7.52 1.73 20.40
N GLY A 87 8.68 1.19 19.98
CA GLY A 87 9.50 0.28 20.79
C GLY A 87 9.12 -1.20 20.66
N CYS A 88 8.27 -1.56 19.70
CA CYS A 88 7.93 -2.96 19.44
C CYS A 88 9.12 -3.68 18.78
N SER A 89 9.60 -4.73 19.44
CA SER A 89 10.67 -5.61 18.95
C SER A 89 10.18 -7.04 18.69
N SER A 90 8.86 -7.27 18.63
CA SER A 90 8.31 -8.60 18.38
C SER A 90 8.79 -9.14 17.03
N PRO A 91 9.37 -10.35 16.97
CA PRO A 91 9.73 -10.98 15.70
C PRO A 91 8.54 -11.16 14.77
N ALA A 92 7.33 -11.33 15.31
CA ALA A 92 6.09 -11.48 14.54
C ALA A 92 5.58 -10.17 13.92
N LEU A 93 6.23 -9.03 14.16
CA LEU A 93 5.87 -7.75 13.53
C LEU A 93 5.86 -7.84 11.99
N ILE A 94 6.82 -8.57 11.41
CA ILE A 94 6.89 -8.77 9.97
C ILE A 94 5.73 -9.62 9.44
N ASP A 95 5.19 -10.54 10.26
CA ASP A 95 4.04 -11.37 9.89
C ASP A 95 2.76 -10.55 9.82
N VAL A 96 2.60 -9.60 10.76
CA VAL A 96 1.52 -8.62 10.71
C VAL A 96 1.61 -7.75 9.45
N ALA A 97 2.82 -7.32 9.08
CA ALA A 97 3.05 -6.59 7.84
C ALA A 97 2.72 -7.42 6.59
N CYS A 98 3.09 -8.71 6.56
CA CYS A 98 2.73 -9.64 5.49
C CYS A 98 1.22 -9.79 5.35
N ALA A 99 0.48 -9.93 6.47
CA ALA A 99 -0.97 -10.05 6.44
C ALA A 99 -1.64 -8.82 5.79
N VAL A 100 -1.20 -7.60 6.12
CA VAL A 100 -1.73 -6.37 5.51
C VAL A 100 -1.42 -6.31 4.00
N GLU A 101 -0.20 -6.65 3.59
CA GLU A 101 0.15 -6.63 2.15
C GLU A 101 -0.57 -7.74 1.36
N MET A 102 -0.85 -8.91 1.96
CA MET A 102 -1.67 -9.95 1.34
C MET A 102 -3.10 -9.49 1.08
N VAL A 103 -3.70 -8.77 2.04
CA VAL A 103 -5.02 -8.15 1.85
C VAL A 103 -4.99 -7.10 0.75
N HIS A 104 -3.95 -6.26 0.72
CA HIS A 104 -3.76 -5.28 -0.35
C HIS A 104 -3.62 -5.95 -1.72
N ALA A 105 -2.82 -7.02 -1.82
CA ALA A 105 -2.66 -7.78 -3.06
C ALA A 105 -4.00 -8.37 -3.52
N ALA A 106 -4.75 -9.02 -2.61
CA ALA A 106 -6.06 -9.57 -2.90
C ALA A 106 -7.05 -8.49 -3.37
N SER A 107 -7.05 -7.31 -2.75
CA SER A 107 -7.93 -6.21 -3.18
C SER A 107 -7.61 -5.75 -4.59
N LEU A 108 -6.33 -5.67 -4.97
CA LEU A 108 -5.93 -5.29 -6.34
C LEU A 108 -6.33 -6.33 -7.38
N VAL A 109 -6.17 -7.63 -7.07
CA VAL A 109 -6.58 -8.70 -7.99
C VAL A 109 -8.08 -8.67 -8.24
N LEU A 110 -8.88 -8.44 -7.19
CA LEU A 110 -10.34 -8.32 -7.31
C LEU A 110 -10.75 -7.04 -8.06
N ASP A 111 -10.10 -5.90 -7.79
CA ASP A 111 -10.33 -4.63 -8.48
C ASP A 111 -10.10 -4.75 -10.00
N ASP A 112 -9.12 -5.54 -10.42
CA ASP A 112 -8.78 -5.75 -11.82
C ASP A 112 -9.78 -6.63 -12.59
N MET A 113 -10.68 -7.36 -11.93
CA MET A 113 -11.56 -8.36 -12.57
C MET A 113 -12.46 -7.76 -13.65
N PRO A 114 -12.88 -8.54 -14.67
CA PRO A 114 -13.77 -8.06 -15.75
C PRO A 114 -15.10 -7.45 -15.29
N CYS A 115 -15.64 -7.91 -14.15
CA CYS A 115 -16.86 -7.37 -13.55
C CYS A 115 -16.63 -6.12 -12.67
N MET A 116 -15.37 -5.71 -12.49
CA MET A 116 -14.94 -4.53 -11.75
C MET A 116 -14.29 -3.53 -12.75
N ASP A 117 -12.99 -3.25 -12.65
CA ASP A 117 -12.31 -2.29 -13.54
C ASP A 117 -11.89 -2.91 -14.88
N ASN A 118 -11.97 -4.24 -15.03
CA ASN A 118 -11.58 -4.98 -16.25
C ASN A 118 -10.18 -4.62 -16.76
N ALA A 119 -9.22 -4.43 -15.84
CA ALA A 119 -7.87 -3.98 -16.15
C ALA A 119 -7.06 -5.08 -16.84
N GLN A 120 -6.44 -4.76 -17.98
CA GLN A 120 -5.60 -5.73 -18.70
C GLN A 120 -4.16 -5.71 -18.20
N LEU A 121 -3.67 -4.54 -17.79
CA LEU A 121 -2.33 -4.34 -17.25
C LEU A 121 -2.36 -3.68 -15.86
N ARG A 122 -1.44 -4.10 -14.98
CA ARG A 122 -1.11 -3.45 -13.71
C ARG A 122 0.40 -3.44 -13.51
N ARG A 123 0.95 -2.26 -13.26
CA ARG A 123 2.41 -2.02 -13.08
C ARG A 123 3.24 -2.58 -14.26
N GLY A 124 2.71 -2.47 -15.47
CA GLY A 124 3.34 -2.92 -16.71
C GLY A 124 3.31 -4.44 -16.93
N GLN A 125 2.60 -5.19 -16.08
CA GLN A 125 2.42 -6.63 -16.20
C GLN A 125 0.95 -6.96 -16.47
N PRO A 126 0.62 -8.07 -17.16
CA PRO A 126 -0.77 -8.49 -17.32
C PRO A 126 -1.41 -8.73 -15.95
N THR A 127 -2.69 -8.43 -15.80
CA THR A 127 -3.39 -8.68 -14.52
C THR A 127 -3.57 -10.17 -14.28
N ILE A 128 -3.84 -10.57 -13.02
CA ILE A 128 -3.88 -11.99 -12.64
C ILE A 128 -4.95 -12.76 -13.41
N HIS A 129 -6.13 -12.15 -13.67
CA HIS A 129 -7.17 -12.82 -14.46
C HIS A 129 -6.77 -13.00 -15.93
N VAL A 130 -5.98 -12.08 -16.49
CA VAL A 130 -5.42 -12.21 -17.85
C VAL A 130 -4.36 -13.31 -17.92
N GLN A 131 -3.52 -13.43 -16.89
CA GLN A 131 -2.45 -14.44 -16.86
C GLN A 131 -2.96 -15.85 -16.56
N PHE A 132 -3.88 -15.98 -15.59
CA PHE A 132 -4.23 -17.27 -14.99
C PHE A 132 -5.69 -17.67 -15.15
N GLY A 133 -6.56 -16.77 -15.63
CA GLY A 133 -8.01 -16.98 -15.71
C GLY A 133 -8.78 -16.36 -14.54
N GLU A 134 -10.06 -16.06 -14.77
CA GLU A 134 -10.95 -15.41 -13.80
C GLU A 134 -11.19 -16.26 -12.55
N ASP A 135 -11.38 -17.58 -12.73
CA ASP A 135 -11.57 -18.53 -11.64
C ASP A 135 -10.35 -18.58 -10.70
N VAL A 136 -9.15 -18.65 -11.26
CA VAL A 136 -7.90 -18.64 -10.50
C VAL A 136 -7.66 -17.29 -9.81
N ALA A 137 -8.00 -16.17 -10.46
CA ALA A 137 -7.89 -14.84 -9.86
C ALA A 137 -8.81 -14.67 -8.64
N ILE A 138 -10.05 -15.15 -8.72
CA ILE A 138 -11.00 -15.11 -7.59
C ILE A 138 -10.50 -16.01 -6.45
N LEU A 139 -10.14 -17.27 -6.76
CA LEU A 139 -9.70 -18.23 -5.75
C LEU A 139 -8.39 -17.81 -5.06
N SER A 140 -7.42 -17.27 -5.81
CA SER A 140 -6.18 -16.75 -5.24
C SER A 140 -6.40 -15.55 -4.32
N SER A 141 -7.34 -14.67 -4.66
CA SER A 141 -7.73 -13.55 -3.79
C SER A 141 -8.33 -14.02 -2.47
N ILE A 142 -9.25 -15.00 -2.52
CA ILE A 142 -9.86 -15.60 -1.32
C ILE A 142 -8.79 -16.29 -0.47
N ALA A 143 -7.86 -17.01 -1.10
CA ALA A 143 -6.77 -17.69 -0.42
C ALA A 143 -5.81 -16.69 0.27
N LEU A 144 -5.45 -15.58 -0.39
CA LEU A 144 -4.64 -14.50 0.21
C LEU A 144 -5.33 -13.87 1.43
N LEU A 145 -6.62 -13.55 1.33
CA LEU A 145 -7.41 -13.03 2.46
C LEU A 145 -7.42 -14.03 3.62
N SER A 146 -7.72 -15.29 3.33
CA SER A 146 -7.78 -16.36 4.35
C SER A 146 -6.43 -16.56 5.03
N ARG A 147 -5.34 -16.52 4.26
CA ARG A 147 -3.98 -16.67 4.77
C ARG A 147 -3.54 -15.49 5.64
N ALA A 148 -3.92 -14.27 5.28
CA ALA A 148 -3.67 -13.09 6.10
C ALA A 148 -4.26 -13.24 7.52
N PHE A 149 -5.51 -13.68 7.64
CA PHE A 149 -6.12 -13.97 8.94
C PHE A 149 -5.46 -15.12 9.68
N GLY A 150 -5.11 -16.20 8.97
CA GLY A 150 -4.39 -17.34 9.55
C GLY A 150 -3.04 -16.93 10.15
N ILE A 151 -2.27 -16.09 9.43
CA ILE A 151 -0.99 -15.54 9.90
C ILE A 151 -1.19 -14.74 11.19
N LEU A 152 -2.17 -13.82 11.23
CA LEU A 152 -2.43 -13.02 12.43
C LEU A 152 -2.88 -13.87 13.62
N ALA A 153 -3.72 -14.89 13.39
CA ALA A 153 -4.20 -15.77 14.44
C ALA A 153 -3.09 -16.65 15.02
N ALA A 154 -2.12 -17.06 14.19
CA ALA A 154 -1.02 -17.94 14.53
C ALA A 154 0.28 -17.22 14.94
N ALA A 155 0.33 -15.88 14.86
CA ALA A 155 1.52 -15.08 15.15
C ALA A 155 2.05 -15.33 16.57
N GLN A 156 3.07 -16.18 16.69
CA GLN A 156 3.73 -16.48 17.95
C GLN A 156 4.37 -15.21 18.51
N ASP A 157 4.63 -15.15 19.82
CA ASP A 157 5.20 -13.97 20.51
C ASP A 157 4.31 -12.71 20.56
N ILE A 158 3.06 -12.78 20.08
CA ILE A 158 2.03 -11.75 20.29
C ILE A 158 0.98 -12.31 21.26
N PRO A 159 0.61 -11.60 22.35
CA PRO A 159 -0.46 -12.03 23.26
C PRO A 159 -1.78 -12.31 22.53
N ALA A 160 -2.52 -13.34 22.95
CA ALA A 160 -3.77 -13.74 22.28
C ALA A 160 -4.81 -12.61 22.18
N THR A 161 -4.90 -11.76 23.21
CA THR A 161 -5.77 -10.57 23.22
C THR A 161 -5.35 -9.55 22.16
N VAL A 162 -4.06 -9.34 21.96
CA VAL A 162 -3.50 -8.47 20.92
C VAL A 162 -3.74 -9.07 19.53
N ARG A 163 -3.51 -10.38 19.34
CA ARG A 163 -3.84 -11.08 18.08
C ARG A 163 -5.32 -10.93 17.71
N ASN A 164 -6.21 -11.11 18.67
CA ASN A 164 -7.65 -10.94 18.46
C ASN A 164 -7.99 -9.51 18.00
N ARG A 165 -7.38 -8.48 18.62
CA ARG A 165 -7.55 -7.08 18.19
C ARG A 165 -7.04 -6.85 16.76
N LEU A 166 -5.88 -7.43 16.39
CA LEU A 166 -5.34 -7.34 15.03
C LEU A 166 -6.28 -7.98 14.01
N VAL A 167 -6.76 -9.19 14.29
CA VAL A 167 -7.72 -9.90 13.43
C VAL A 167 -9.02 -9.11 13.29
N ALA A 168 -9.60 -8.66 14.40
CA ALA A 168 -10.84 -7.88 14.40
C ALA A 168 -10.69 -6.58 13.59
N LYS A 169 -9.59 -5.85 13.80
CA LYS A 169 -9.32 -4.60 13.09
C LYS A 169 -9.14 -4.80 11.59
N LEU A 170 -8.44 -5.87 11.18
CA LEU A 170 -8.29 -6.19 9.77
C LEU A 170 -9.63 -6.62 9.13
N ALA A 171 -10.44 -7.40 9.85
CA ALA A 171 -11.77 -7.81 9.39
C ALA A 171 -12.72 -6.61 9.20
N GLU A 172 -12.76 -5.68 10.15
CA GLU A 172 -13.53 -4.43 10.05
C GLU A 172 -13.10 -3.60 8.83
N THR A 173 -11.79 -3.48 8.62
CA THR A 173 -11.19 -2.75 7.50
C THR A 173 -11.55 -3.35 6.14
N ILE A 174 -11.61 -4.68 6.04
CA ILE A 174 -11.98 -5.34 4.79
C ILE A 174 -13.50 -5.24 4.55
N GLY A 175 -14.29 -5.35 5.60
CA GLY A 175 -15.74 -5.52 5.53
C GLY A 175 -16.54 -4.30 5.05
N THR A 176 -17.81 -4.29 5.41
CA THR A 176 -18.81 -3.30 4.96
C THR A 176 -18.61 -1.89 5.52
N GLN A 177 -17.60 -1.68 6.35
CA GLN A 177 -17.22 -0.38 6.92
C GLN A 177 -15.92 0.16 6.28
N GLY A 178 -15.26 -0.60 5.41
CA GLY A 178 -13.99 -0.22 4.78
C GLY A 178 -13.94 -0.57 3.30
N LEU A 179 -12.95 -1.38 2.91
CA LEU A 179 -12.58 -1.64 1.52
C LEU A 179 -13.76 -2.08 0.64
N VAL A 180 -14.54 -3.06 1.08
CA VAL A 180 -15.67 -3.57 0.30
C VAL A 180 -16.72 -2.48 0.09
N LYS A 181 -16.96 -1.63 1.09
CA LYS A 181 -17.89 -0.50 0.97
C LYS A 181 -17.35 0.56 0.02
N GLY A 182 -16.07 0.89 0.11
CA GLY A 182 -15.39 1.80 -0.82
C GLY A 182 -15.51 1.31 -2.26
N GLN A 183 -15.19 0.04 -2.52
CA GLN A 183 -15.31 -0.56 -3.85
C GLN A 183 -16.75 -0.54 -4.36
N PHE A 184 -17.73 -0.89 -3.50
CA PHE A 184 -19.14 -0.86 -3.88
C PHE A 184 -19.59 0.54 -4.30
N LEU A 185 -19.19 1.57 -3.55
CA LEU A 185 -19.48 2.97 -3.86
C LEU A 185 -18.76 3.45 -5.13
N ASP A 186 -17.53 3.02 -5.40
CA ASP A 186 -16.82 3.38 -6.64
C ASP A 186 -17.52 2.80 -7.89
N LEU A 187 -18.05 1.57 -7.80
CA LEU A 187 -18.73 0.90 -8.92
C LEU A 187 -20.17 1.37 -9.15
N HIS A 188 -20.88 1.77 -8.08
CA HIS A 188 -22.31 2.09 -8.13
C HIS A 188 -22.62 3.56 -7.83
N GLY A 189 -21.62 4.33 -7.42
CA GLY A 189 -21.73 5.76 -7.15
C GLY A 189 -22.01 6.51 -8.45
N GLY A 190 -23.21 7.05 -8.58
CA GLY A 190 -23.61 7.87 -9.73
C GLY A 190 -22.96 9.25 -9.73
N ARG A 191 -23.73 10.33 -9.95
CA ARG A 191 -23.25 11.72 -9.81
C ARG A 191 -22.94 12.02 -8.34
N ALA A 192 -21.74 11.65 -7.92
CA ALA A 192 -21.20 11.84 -6.58
C ALA A 192 -20.91 13.33 -6.32
N THR A 193 -21.25 13.80 -5.12
CA THR A 193 -20.76 15.09 -4.61
C THR A 193 -19.25 15.00 -4.35
N VAL A 194 -18.59 16.14 -4.14
CA VAL A 194 -17.16 16.16 -3.75
C VAL A 194 -16.93 15.33 -2.48
N ASP A 195 -17.87 15.40 -1.53
CA ASP A 195 -17.82 14.64 -0.28
C ASP A 195 -17.97 13.13 -0.51
N ASP A 196 -18.80 12.71 -1.47
CA ASP A 196 -18.96 11.31 -1.85
C ASP A 196 -17.69 10.74 -2.51
N ILE A 197 -17.02 11.54 -3.36
CA ILE A 197 -15.75 11.18 -3.99
C ILE A 197 -14.65 11.05 -2.93
N ALA A 198 -14.56 12.03 -2.01
CA ALA A 198 -13.60 12.00 -0.91
C ALA A 198 -13.81 10.77 -0.02
N THR A 199 -15.06 10.47 0.35
CA THR A 199 -15.43 9.28 1.13
C THR A 199 -15.06 7.99 0.41
N THR A 200 -15.32 7.91 -0.90
CA THR A 200 -14.98 6.73 -1.72
C THR A 200 -13.46 6.51 -1.77
N ASN A 201 -12.69 7.57 -2.00
CA ASN A 201 -11.22 7.50 -2.04
C ASN A 201 -10.62 7.13 -0.68
N GLU A 202 -11.17 7.67 0.41
CA GLU A 202 -10.77 7.32 1.77
C GLU A 202 -11.00 5.83 2.05
N LEU A 203 -12.17 5.30 1.69
CA LEU A 203 -12.52 3.89 1.91
C LEU A 203 -11.77 2.92 0.97
N LYS A 204 -11.46 3.31 -0.28
CA LYS A 204 -10.75 2.46 -1.25
C LYS A 204 -9.24 2.45 -1.03
N THR A 205 -8.65 3.62 -0.75
CA THR A 205 -7.18 3.79 -0.71
C THR A 205 -6.65 4.07 0.69
N GLY A 206 -7.31 4.98 1.42
CA GLY A 206 -6.87 5.46 2.74
C GLY A 206 -6.98 4.41 3.84
N VAL A 207 -8.04 3.61 3.83
CA VAL A 207 -8.37 2.68 4.92
C VAL A 207 -7.29 1.63 5.16
N LEU A 208 -6.61 1.16 4.10
CA LEU A 208 -5.50 0.20 4.22
C LEU A 208 -4.19 0.83 4.72
N LEU A 209 -4.01 2.14 4.51
CA LEU A 209 -2.88 2.85 5.12
C LEU A 209 -3.16 3.08 6.62
N GLY A 210 -4.39 3.48 6.93
CA GLY A 210 -4.89 3.61 8.31
C GLY A 210 -4.75 2.32 9.10
N VAL A 211 -5.18 1.18 8.54
CA VAL A 211 -5.07 -0.11 9.23
C VAL A 211 -3.61 -0.51 9.49
N ALA A 212 -2.69 -0.18 8.59
CA ALA A 212 -1.27 -0.48 8.80
C ALA A 212 -0.74 0.25 10.06
N VAL A 213 -1.13 1.51 10.23
CA VAL A 213 -0.75 2.32 11.38
C VAL A 213 -1.50 1.89 12.66
N ASP A 214 -2.79 1.60 12.58
CA ASP A 214 -3.58 1.09 13.71
C ASP A 214 -3.03 -0.27 14.20
N MET A 215 -2.66 -1.17 13.29
CA MET A 215 -2.08 -2.46 13.65
C MET A 215 -0.70 -2.31 14.28
N ALA A 216 0.09 -1.32 13.84
CA ALA A 216 1.35 -0.96 14.50
C ALA A 216 1.13 -0.48 15.95
N ALA A 217 0.11 0.36 16.18
CA ALA A 217 -0.27 0.79 17.52
C ALA A 217 -0.78 -0.37 18.40
N ILE A 218 -1.60 -1.27 17.83
CA ILE A 218 -2.14 -2.44 18.54
C ILE A 218 -1.02 -3.39 18.97
N ILE A 219 -0.10 -3.76 18.05
CA ILE A 219 0.99 -4.69 18.38
C ILE A 219 1.97 -4.08 19.37
N ALA A 220 2.25 -2.78 19.27
CA ALA A 220 3.08 -2.05 20.21
C ALA A 220 2.37 -1.77 21.55
N GLN A 221 1.07 -2.06 21.65
CA GLN A 221 0.23 -1.77 22.82
C GLN A 221 0.30 -0.30 23.24
N ALA A 222 0.29 0.59 22.24
CA ALA A 222 0.23 2.03 22.48
C ALA A 222 -1.05 2.41 23.24
N ASP A 223 -0.95 3.45 24.07
CA ASP A 223 -2.11 4.05 24.72
C ASP A 223 -3.05 4.75 23.72
N ASP A 224 -4.24 5.11 24.19
CA ASP A 224 -5.28 5.67 23.34
C ASP A 224 -4.93 7.05 22.75
N GLU A 225 -4.10 7.84 23.45
CA GLU A 225 -3.67 9.17 23.02
C GLU A 225 -2.66 9.08 21.86
N VAL A 226 -1.67 8.20 22.00
CA VAL A 226 -0.72 7.87 20.94
C VAL A 226 -1.45 7.24 19.76
N ALA A 227 -2.35 6.30 20.00
CA ALA A 227 -3.13 5.66 18.94
C ALA A 227 -4.02 6.67 18.19
N ALA A 228 -4.63 7.64 18.88
CA ALA A 228 -5.42 8.70 18.26
C ALA A 228 -4.55 9.62 17.38
N SER A 229 -3.37 10.01 17.88
CA SER A 229 -2.40 10.82 17.12
C SER A 229 -1.92 10.08 15.87
N LEU A 230 -1.65 8.77 15.98
CA LEU A 230 -1.27 7.92 14.84
C LEU A 230 -2.39 7.77 13.81
N ARG A 231 -3.66 7.70 14.22
CA ARG A 231 -4.80 7.70 13.29
C ARG A 231 -4.89 9.02 12.52
N ALA A 232 -4.75 10.16 13.21
CA ALA A 232 -4.74 11.47 12.56
C ALA A 232 -3.58 11.60 11.57
N PHE A 233 -2.38 11.11 11.94
CA PHE A 233 -1.24 11.00 11.04
C PHE A 233 -1.57 10.17 9.80
N ALA A 234 -2.14 8.97 9.96
CA ALA A 234 -2.42 8.08 8.84
C ALA A 234 -3.43 8.70 7.84
N LEU A 235 -4.43 9.41 8.35
CA LEU A 235 -5.41 10.14 7.54
C LEU A 235 -4.73 11.26 6.74
N ALA A 236 -3.96 12.13 7.39
CA ALA A 236 -3.26 13.23 6.74
C ALA A 236 -2.23 12.72 5.70
N ALA A 237 -1.45 11.70 6.04
CA ALA A 237 -0.52 11.06 5.12
C ALA A 237 -1.24 10.41 3.93
N GLY A 238 -2.38 9.75 4.16
CA GLY A 238 -3.22 9.16 3.12
C GLY A 238 -3.70 10.20 2.10
N HIS A 239 -4.20 11.34 2.57
CA HIS A 239 -4.57 12.45 1.68
C HIS A 239 -3.37 12.98 0.88
N ALA A 240 -2.23 13.19 1.54
CA ALA A 240 -1.02 13.62 0.85
C ALA A 240 -0.58 12.62 -0.24
N PHE A 241 -0.67 11.32 0.02
CA PHE A 241 -0.35 10.29 -0.97
C PHE A 241 -1.27 10.34 -2.18
N GLN A 242 -2.58 10.50 -1.98
CA GLN A 242 -3.53 10.61 -3.08
C GLN A 242 -3.22 11.82 -3.97
N ILE A 243 -2.97 12.99 -3.36
CA ILE A 243 -2.63 14.20 -4.13
C ILE A 243 -1.33 14.01 -4.92
N ARG A 244 -0.31 13.38 -4.32
CA ARG A 244 0.95 13.09 -5.01
C ARG A 244 0.76 12.10 -6.15
N ASP A 245 -0.01 11.05 -5.96
CA ASP A 245 -0.28 10.05 -6.99
C ASP A 245 -1.08 10.71 -8.16
N ASP A 246 -2.02 11.60 -7.89
CA ASP A 246 -2.69 12.43 -8.92
C ASP A 246 -1.68 13.29 -9.73
N PHE A 247 -0.64 13.83 -9.08
CA PHE A 247 0.43 14.56 -9.78
C PHE A 247 1.27 13.64 -10.69
N GLN A 248 1.44 12.37 -10.31
CA GLN A 248 2.17 11.37 -11.10
C GLN A 248 1.35 10.84 -12.30
N ASP A 249 0.02 10.79 -12.16
CA ASP A 249 -0.93 10.27 -13.16
C ASP A 249 -1.43 11.35 -14.16
N THR A 250 -0.78 12.52 -14.26
CA THR A 250 -1.16 13.59 -15.22
C THR A 250 -0.93 13.17 -16.69
N PRO A 251 -1.87 13.44 -17.64
CA PRO A 251 -1.74 13.01 -19.03
C PRO A 251 -0.49 13.58 -19.71
N GLY A 252 0.37 12.69 -20.23
CA GLY A 252 1.64 13.05 -20.87
C GLY A 252 2.78 12.07 -20.57
N ASN A 253 2.64 11.23 -19.55
CA ASN A 253 3.53 10.10 -19.31
C ASN A 253 2.99 8.87 -20.04
N ASP A 254 3.75 8.36 -21.00
CA ASP A 254 3.48 7.13 -21.76
C ASP A 254 2.99 5.98 -20.86
N SER A 255 2.18 5.06 -21.41
CA SER A 255 1.77 3.82 -20.73
C SER A 255 2.96 2.99 -20.22
N ALA A 256 4.14 3.19 -20.82
CA ALA A 256 5.42 2.63 -20.38
C ALA A 256 5.91 3.16 -19.02
N VAL A 257 5.46 4.35 -18.58
CA VAL A 257 5.87 5.02 -17.34
C VAL A 257 4.88 4.75 -16.19
N THR A 258 3.57 4.73 -16.48
CA THR A 258 2.53 4.50 -15.45
C THR A 258 2.21 3.02 -15.23
N GLY A 259 2.44 2.17 -16.25
CA GLY A 259 2.20 0.73 -16.18
C GLY A 259 0.73 0.34 -15.98
N LYS A 260 -0.22 1.25 -16.18
CA LYS A 260 -1.67 1.00 -16.16
C LYS A 260 -2.24 1.20 -17.58
N ASP A 261 -3.42 0.64 -17.86
CA ASP A 261 -4.16 0.92 -19.09
C ASP A 261 -4.40 2.45 -19.21
N THR A 262 -3.83 3.07 -20.24
CA THR A 262 -4.08 4.50 -20.51
C THR A 262 -5.51 4.68 -21.02
N GLY A 263 -6.27 5.59 -20.39
CA GLY A 263 -7.57 6.03 -20.90
C GLY A 263 -8.81 5.60 -20.09
N LYS A 264 -8.68 4.84 -18.99
CA LYS A 264 -9.83 4.57 -18.10
C LYS A 264 -10.17 5.72 -17.16
N ASP A 265 -9.22 6.62 -16.93
CA ASP A 265 -9.44 7.85 -16.15
C ASP A 265 -9.94 9.04 -17.00
N ILE A 266 -10.36 8.80 -18.25
CA ILE A 266 -11.03 9.81 -19.08
C ILE A 266 -12.41 10.09 -18.47
N GLY A 267 -12.45 11.01 -17.51
CA GLY A 267 -13.67 11.45 -16.82
C GLY A 267 -13.62 11.40 -15.29
N LYS A 268 -12.60 10.81 -14.65
CA LYS A 268 -12.43 10.93 -13.19
C LYS A 268 -11.91 12.34 -12.85
N ALA A 269 -12.69 13.09 -12.09
CA ALA A 269 -12.28 14.38 -11.55
C ALA A 269 -11.15 14.14 -10.53
N THR A 270 -9.89 14.21 -10.98
CA THR A 270 -8.75 14.26 -10.07
C THR A 270 -8.79 15.57 -9.29
N LEU A 271 -8.22 15.61 -8.09
CA LEU A 271 -8.23 16.82 -7.27
C LEU A 271 -7.59 17.97 -8.07
N ILE A 272 -6.50 17.70 -8.78
CA ILE A 272 -5.79 18.66 -9.64
C ILE A 272 -6.69 19.24 -10.73
N ASN A 273 -7.52 18.41 -11.38
CA ASN A 273 -8.46 18.88 -12.41
C ASN A 273 -9.59 19.75 -11.82
N THR A 274 -9.87 19.60 -10.52
CA THR A 274 -10.97 20.29 -9.83
C THR A 274 -10.51 21.61 -9.21
N VAL A 275 -9.37 21.63 -8.53
CA VAL A 275 -8.90 22.80 -7.74
C VAL A 275 -7.71 23.52 -8.38
N GLY A 276 -7.08 22.93 -9.38
CA GLY A 276 -5.87 23.46 -10.03
C GLY A 276 -4.57 23.06 -9.32
N ARG A 277 -3.46 23.08 -10.08
CA ARG A 277 -2.15 22.59 -9.61
C ARG A 277 -1.61 23.33 -8.38
N ASP A 278 -1.77 24.64 -8.33
CA ASP A 278 -1.22 25.42 -7.22
C ASP A 278 -2.00 25.18 -5.92
N GLU A 279 -3.32 25.04 -6.02
CA GLU A 279 -4.12 24.66 -4.86
C GLU A 279 -3.82 23.23 -4.38
N ALA A 280 -3.70 22.28 -5.31
CA ALA A 280 -3.29 20.92 -4.97
C ALA A 280 -1.91 20.88 -4.28
N ARG A 281 -0.95 21.73 -4.68
CA ARG A 281 0.33 21.87 -3.95
C ARG A 281 0.17 22.44 -2.55
N ARG A 282 -0.70 23.44 -2.36
CA ARG A 282 -0.99 24.00 -1.02
C ARG A 282 -1.62 22.96 -0.11
N GLN A 283 -2.59 22.21 -0.60
CA GLN A 283 -3.24 21.13 0.16
C GLN A 283 -2.26 20.00 0.49
N LEU A 284 -1.41 19.59 -0.47
CA LEU A 284 -0.34 18.63 -0.22
C LEU A 284 0.57 19.11 0.92
N ALA A 285 1.06 20.34 0.87
CA ALA A 285 1.91 20.89 1.91
C ALA A 285 1.20 20.95 3.28
N ALA A 286 -0.09 21.30 3.31
CA ALA A 286 -0.88 21.33 4.54
C ALA A 286 -1.07 19.93 5.16
N HIS A 287 -1.38 18.92 4.35
CA HIS A 287 -1.53 17.54 4.81
C HIS A 287 -0.19 16.96 5.30
N LEU A 288 0.92 17.27 4.63
CA LEU A 288 2.25 16.86 5.09
C LEU A 288 2.59 17.53 6.44
N ALA A 289 2.31 18.82 6.61
CA ALA A 289 2.54 19.51 7.86
C ALA A 289 1.66 18.96 9.01
N GLU A 290 0.41 18.59 8.73
CA GLU A 290 -0.45 17.91 9.72
C GLU A 290 0.08 16.51 10.07
N ALA A 291 0.49 15.72 9.07
CA ALA A 291 1.07 14.41 9.31
C ALA A 291 2.30 14.49 10.23
N ASP A 292 3.21 15.44 10.01
CA ASP A 292 4.39 15.62 10.85
C ASP A 292 4.03 16.03 12.29
N ARG A 293 3.06 16.95 12.47
CA ARG A 293 2.57 17.33 13.81
C ARG A 293 1.99 16.13 14.57
N CYS A 294 1.14 15.34 13.92
CA CYS A 294 0.55 14.16 14.52
C CYS A 294 1.61 13.09 14.87
N LEU A 295 2.61 12.95 14.01
CA LEU A 295 3.72 12.03 14.24
C LEU A 295 4.59 12.47 15.42
N ASP A 296 4.85 13.77 15.56
CA ASP A 296 5.53 14.35 16.72
C ASP A 296 4.77 14.09 18.02
N ALA A 297 3.45 14.29 18.01
CA ALA A 297 2.61 14.01 19.17
C ALA A 297 2.65 12.52 19.57
N ALA A 298 2.66 11.61 18.59
CA ALA A 298 2.68 10.18 18.84
C ALA A 298 4.06 9.62 19.24
N LEU A 299 5.13 10.06 18.57
CA LEU A 299 6.43 9.40 18.59
C LEU A 299 7.56 10.30 19.13
N GLY A 300 7.34 11.60 19.27
CA GLY A 300 8.34 12.58 19.68
C GLY A 300 9.55 12.62 18.74
N GLN A 301 10.76 12.64 19.32
CA GLN A 301 12.03 12.79 18.58
C GLN A 301 12.46 11.55 17.76
N ARG A 302 11.64 10.51 17.69
CA ARG A 302 11.94 9.28 16.94
C ARG A 302 11.87 9.55 15.44
N ARG A 303 12.84 9.03 14.69
CA ARG A 303 13.14 9.52 13.33
C ARG A 303 12.82 8.54 12.21
N ARG A 304 12.54 7.26 12.47
CA ARG A 304 12.45 6.25 11.38
C ARG A 304 11.25 6.52 10.48
N THR A 305 10.08 6.63 11.07
CA THR A 305 8.84 6.89 10.33
C THR A 305 8.89 8.23 9.61
N ARG A 306 9.38 9.28 10.28
CA ARG A 306 9.53 10.62 9.69
C ARG A 306 10.39 10.60 8.44
N ARG A 307 11.60 10.03 8.52
CA ARG A 307 12.52 9.93 7.38
C ARG A 307 11.93 9.14 6.21
N PHE A 308 11.19 8.07 6.51
CA PHE A 308 10.52 7.30 5.47
C PHE A 308 9.45 8.13 4.74
N ILE A 309 8.63 8.88 5.47
CA ILE A 309 7.65 9.80 4.88
C ILE A 309 8.35 10.91 4.09
N GLU A 310 9.40 11.52 4.62
CA GLU A 310 10.21 12.52 3.90
C GLU A 310 10.78 11.97 2.60
N GLY A 311 11.36 10.76 2.60
CA GLY A 311 11.88 10.12 1.40
C GLY A 311 10.80 9.82 0.35
N LEU A 312 9.57 9.55 0.80
CA LEU A 312 8.45 9.35 -0.10
C LEU A 312 7.99 10.65 -0.79
N PHE A 313 8.06 11.80 -0.13
CA PHE A 313 7.55 13.08 -0.67
C PHE A 313 8.65 14.06 -1.14
N GLY A 314 9.91 13.87 -0.74
CA GLY A 314 11.02 14.81 -0.96
C GLY A 314 11.71 14.71 -2.32
N GLY A 315 11.38 13.71 -3.16
CA GLY A 315 11.99 13.50 -4.47
C GLY A 315 11.49 14.42 -5.61
N GLY A 316 10.64 15.41 -5.32
CA GLY A 316 10.03 16.29 -6.31
C GLY A 316 10.65 17.69 -6.37
N ALA A 317 11.51 17.92 -7.34
CA ALA A 317 11.91 19.20 -7.96
C ALA A 317 12.55 20.33 -7.12
N ASP A 318 12.72 20.27 -5.79
CA ASP A 318 13.33 21.42 -5.10
C ASP A 318 14.19 21.13 -3.86
N GLY A 319 14.44 19.87 -3.49
CA GLY A 319 15.41 19.53 -2.43
C GLY A 319 15.15 20.18 -1.06
N ARG A 320 13.93 20.66 -0.78
CA ARG A 320 13.58 21.32 0.48
C ARG A 320 13.02 20.31 1.47
N ALA A 321 13.45 20.44 2.73
CA ALA A 321 12.92 19.69 3.84
C ALA A 321 11.42 19.96 4.05
N PHE A 322 10.74 18.93 4.56
CA PHE A 322 9.34 18.91 4.98
C PHE A 322 8.98 20.20 5.76
N GLY A 323 7.89 20.87 5.37
CA GLY A 323 7.30 21.97 6.14
C GLY A 323 7.97 23.36 6.03
N SER A 324 8.92 23.58 5.11
CA SER A 324 9.46 24.93 4.91
C SER A 324 8.40 25.87 4.30
N PRO A 325 8.06 27.01 4.93
CA PRO A 325 7.08 27.95 4.39
C PRO A 325 7.57 28.49 3.05
N LEU A 326 6.67 28.53 2.06
CA LEU A 326 6.89 29.17 0.77
C LEU A 326 7.21 30.65 1.00
N ARG A 327 8.47 31.05 0.80
CA ARG A 327 8.81 32.48 0.66
C ARG A 327 8.13 32.97 -0.61
N VAL A 328 7.07 33.76 -0.44
CA VAL A 328 6.49 34.56 -1.51
C VAL A 328 7.55 35.58 -1.90
N HIS A 329 8.15 35.42 -3.08
CA HIS A 329 8.94 36.48 -3.68
C HIS A 329 7.96 37.51 -4.25
N ASN A 330 7.98 38.71 -3.67
CA ASN A 330 7.40 39.92 -4.24
C ASN A 330 8.06 40.27 -5.58
#